data_AF-A0A833YZ72-F1
#
_entry.id   AF-A0A833YZ72-F1
#
_cell.length_a   1.000
_cell.length_b   1.000
_cell.length_c   1.000
_cell.angle_alpha   90.00
_cell.angle_beta   90.00
_cell.angle_gamma   90.00
#
_symmetry.space_group_name_H-M   'P 1'
#
loop_
_entity.id
_entity.type
_entity.pdbx_description
1 polymer ?
#
loop_
_entity_poly.entity_id
_entity_poly.type
_entity_poly.pdbx_seq_one_letter_code
_entity_poly.pdbx_strand_id
1 'polypeptide(L)'
;MKKYEDSEKAKKPVRSMIETRGEKPKEKAKNKKNKGAKKEGFEVPLATSKTASAEKSVGAENGVELSKEELIRRKREEFIQKHGKGMEKSSKSTKSDAPKEKGKKAPRVWVLGGCANKEDLDYSAPTTNGAPEVVPPEDINLIRGTGPGGQLQDLDCSSSDDEGAAQNPTKPSATKGTLGGMFGMLKGLVGSKSLSREDMESVLDKMRDHLIAKNVAADIAVQLCESVANKLEGKVMGTFSTVTSTVKQALQESLVQILQPQRRVDMLRDIMDAQRHQRPYVVTFCGVNGVGKSTNLAKISFWLLENGFSVLIAACDTFRAGAVEQLRTHTRRLSALHPPESHGGRTMVHLFEKGYGKDAAGIAMEAIAFARNQGFDVVLVDTAGRMQDNAPLMAALAKLITVNTPDLVLFVGEALVGNEAVDQLVKFNRALADHSMAQTPRLIDGIVLTKFDTIDDKVGAAISMTYITSKPIVFVGTGQTYCDLRSLNAKAVVAALMKA
;
A
#
# COMPACT_ATOMS: atom_id res chain seq x y z
N MET A 1 -29.37 28.66 17.93
CA MET A 1 -29.34 27.91 16.64
C MET A 1 -30.75 27.90 16.05
N LYS A 2 -30.93 27.85 14.71
CA LYS A 2 -32.27 27.66 14.10
C LYS A 2 -32.66 26.19 14.07
N LYS A 3 -33.96 25.89 14.04
CA LYS A 3 -34.45 24.50 13.97
C LYS A 3 -34.44 24.00 12.52
N TYR A 4 -34.47 22.68 12.36
CA TYR A 4 -34.42 22.00 11.05
C TYR A 4 -35.59 22.39 10.13
N GLU A 5 -36.77 22.65 10.70
CA GLU A 5 -38.04 22.94 10.03
C GLU A 5 -38.05 24.31 9.29
N ASP A 6 -37.18 25.23 9.72
CA ASP A 6 -37.01 26.58 9.15
C ASP A 6 -36.26 26.58 7.81
N SER A 7 -35.75 25.42 7.37
CA SER A 7 -34.91 25.31 6.17
C SER A 7 -35.72 25.04 4.90
N GLU A 8 -35.90 26.07 4.07
CA GLU A 8 -36.45 25.97 2.70
C GLU A 8 -35.74 24.91 1.83
N LYS A 9 -34.48 24.58 2.13
CA LYS A 9 -33.75 23.53 1.40
C LYS A 9 -34.19 22.11 1.79
N ALA A 10 -34.67 21.90 3.01
CA ALA A 10 -35.10 20.58 3.51
C ALA A 10 -36.49 20.16 2.96
N LYS A 11 -37.29 21.09 2.45
CA LYS A 11 -38.67 20.84 1.98
C LYS A 11 -38.76 20.34 0.53
N LYS A 12 -37.64 20.27 -0.20
CA LYS A 12 -37.58 19.86 -1.62
C LYS A 12 -37.60 18.33 -1.88
N PRO A 13 -36.85 17.46 -1.17
CA PRO A 13 -36.84 16.02 -1.48
C PRO A 13 -38.13 15.28 -1.09
N VAL A 14 -38.85 15.75 -0.06
CA VAL A 14 -40.08 15.09 0.43
C VAL A 14 -41.23 15.22 -0.58
N ARG A 15 -41.26 16.31 -1.36
CA ARG A 15 -42.32 16.56 -2.37
C ARG A 15 -42.19 15.73 -3.65
N SER A 16 -41.09 14.98 -3.83
CA SER A 16 -40.84 14.11 -4.99
C SER A 16 -41.07 12.62 -4.73
N MET A 17 -41.62 12.24 -3.56
CA MET A 17 -41.86 10.83 -3.18
C MET A 17 -43.34 10.45 -3.04
N ILE A 18 -44.28 11.30 -3.48
CA ILE A 18 -45.72 11.05 -3.39
C ILE A 18 -46.30 10.83 -4.80
N GLU A 19 -46.28 9.58 -5.27
CA GLU A 19 -47.05 9.15 -6.45
C GLU A 19 -48.49 8.80 -6.05
N THR A 20 -49.38 9.79 -6.02
CA THR A 20 -50.83 9.53 -5.94
C THR A 20 -51.38 9.17 -7.33
N ARG A 21 -51.97 7.97 -7.44
CA ARG A 21 -52.62 7.48 -8.67
C ARG A 21 -53.76 8.39 -9.12
N GLY A 22 -53.61 8.96 -10.32
CA GLY A 22 -54.69 9.27 -11.24
C GLY A 22 -55.37 10.63 -11.07
N GLU A 23 -55.10 11.55 -12.01
CA GLU A 23 -56.13 12.34 -12.72
C GLU A 23 -55.51 13.04 -13.96
N LYS A 24 -56.35 13.51 -14.90
CA LYS A 24 -55.95 14.27 -16.10
C LYS A 24 -56.78 15.56 -16.22
N PRO A 25 -56.16 16.72 -16.41
CA PRO A 25 -56.37 17.51 -17.65
C PRO A 25 -55.11 18.31 -18.09
N LYS A 26 -54.99 18.95 -19.27
CA LYS A 26 -55.77 19.00 -20.54
C LYS A 26 -54.82 19.41 -21.70
N GLU A 27 -55.33 19.42 -22.93
CA GLU A 27 -54.56 19.67 -24.18
C GLU A 27 -54.00 21.10 -24.33
N LYS A 28 -52.93 21.22 -25.14
CA LYS A 28 -52.81 22.25 -26.18
C LYS A 28 -52.41 21.61 -27.53
N ALA A 29 -52.70 22.30 -28.62
CA ALA A 29 -53.05 21.64 -29.89
C ALA A 29 -51.88 21.30 -30.83
N LYS A 30 -52.08 20.18 -31.52
CA LYS A 30 -51.65 19.82 -32.89
C LYS A 30 -50.84 20.88 -33.67
N ASN A 31 -49.74 20.42 -34.27
CA ASN A 31 -49.63 20.54 -35.72
C ASN A 31 -49.13 19.21 -36.31
N LYS A 32 -49.61 18.83 -37.51
CA LYS A 32 -49.48 17.47 -38.04
C LYS A 32 -49.50 17.47 -39.57
N LYS A 33 -48.42 17.02 -40.21
CA LYS A 33 -48.45 16.50 -41.58
C LYS A 33 -47.78 15.12 -41.68
N ASN A 34 -48.46 14.30 -42.46
CA ASN A 34 -48.21 12.92 -42.88
C ASN A 34 -46.75 12.69 -43.34
N LYS A 35 -46.06 11.55 -43.15
CA LYS A 35 -46.40 10.14 -42.83
C LYS A 35 -47.02 9.29 -43.97
N GLY A 36 -46.28 8.25 -44.36
CA GLY A 36 -46.65 7.21 -45.35
C GLY A 36 -45.67 7.21 -46.53
N ALA A 37 -45.08 6.10 -47.00
CA ALA A 37 -45.12 4.68 -46.56
C ALA A 37 -43.73 4.02 -46.91
N LYS A 38 -43.43 2.72 -46.80
CA LYS A 38 -44.24 1.50 -46.55
C LYS A 38 -43.41 0.43 -45.78
N LYS A 39 -43.35 -0.80 -46.31
CA LYS A 39 -42.58 -2.01 -45.97
C LYS A 39 -41.67 -2.34 -47.18
N GLU A 40 -40.69 -3.26 -47.19
CA GLU A 40 -40.14 -4.31 -46.30
C GLU A 40 -38.58 -4.17 -46.34
N GLY A 41 -37.65 -5.00 -45.83
CA GLY A 41 -37.61 -6.29 -45.12
C GLY A 41 -36.13 -6.78 -44.97
N PHE A 42 -35.91 -7.99 -44.42
CA PHE A 42 -34.65 -8.78 -44.37
C PHE A 42 -33.38 -8.30 -43.61
N GLU A 43 -33.13 -8.98 -42.47
CA GLU A 43 -31.93 -9.69 -41.95
C GLU A 43 -30.45 -9.16 -41.95
N VAL A 44 -29.77 -9.59 -40.87
CA VAL A 44 -28.32 -9.62 -40.50
C VAL A 44 -27.50 -10.60 -41.37
N PRO A 45 -26.13 -10.71 -41.35
CA PRO A 45 -25.15 -10.56 -40.24
C PRO A 45 -24.03 -9.50 -40.49
N LEU A 46 -23.33 -8.96 -39.47
CA LEU A 46 -22.23 -9.53 -38.64
C LEU A 46 -20.99 -9.99 -39.44
N ALA A 47 -19.82 -9.40 -39.16
CA ALA A 47 -18.54 -9.75 -39.79
C ALA A 47 -17.50 -10.18 -38.75
N THR A 48 -16.80 -11.28 -39.03
CA THR A 48 -15.62 -11.77 -38.28
C THR A 48 -14.45 -11.99 -39.23
N SER A 49 -13.24 -11.67 -38.79
CA SER A 49 -12.02 -11.73 -39.61
C SER A 49 -11.38 -13.12 -39.64
N LYS A 50 -10.91 -13.56 -40.82
CA LYS A 50 -9.91 -14.61 -40.97
C LYS A 50 -8.99 -14.37 -42.17
N THR A 51 -7.70 -14.59 -41.90
CA THR A 51 -6.60 -15.03 -42.77
C THR A 51 -6.92 -15.42 -44.22
N ALA A 52 -6.09 -14.96 -45.17
CA ALA A 52 -5.18 -15.84 -45.94
C ALA A 52 -4.15 -15.06 -46.79
N SER A 53 -3.05 -15.73 -47.11
CA SER A 53 -1.97 -15.33 -48.01
C SER A 53 -2.28 -15.59 -49.49
N ALA A 54 -1.71 -14.77 -50.39
CA ALA A 54 -1.33 -15.22 -51.75
C ALA A 54 -0.25 -14.29 -52.35
N GLU A 55 0.70 -14.87 -53.07
CA GLU A 55 1.69 -14.14 -53.88
C GLU A 55 1.15 -13.93 -55.31
N LYS A 56 1.59 -12.87 -56.01
CA LYS A 56 1.87 -13.00 -57.45
C LYS A 56 2.78 -11.93 -58.04
N SER A 57 3.37 -12.32 -59.17
CA SER A 57 4.55 -11.79 -59.84
C SER A 57 4.29 -10.65 -60.83
N VAL A 58 5.27 -9.73 -60.89
CA VAL A 58 5.82 -9.08 -62.10
C VAL A 58 4.88 -8.23 -62.99
N GLY A 59 5.22 -6.94 -63.06
CA GLY A 59 4.89 -6.02 -64.15
C GLY A 59 5.80 -4.80 -64.01
N ALA A 60 6.51 -4.39 -65.07
CA ALA A 60 7.54 -3.35 -65.00
C ALA A 60 7.16 -2.13 -65.86
N GLU A 61 7.25 -0.93 -65.28
CA GLU A 61 7.38 0.32 -66.04
C GLU A 61 8.02 1.42 -65.19
N ASN A 62 8.50 2.49 -65.82
CA ASN A 62 9.53 3.37 -65.25
C ASN A 62 8.96 4.48 -64.34
N GLY A 63 9.51 4.62 -63.14
CA GLY A 63 9.31 5.76 -62.25
C GLY A 63 10.49 5.93 -61.29
N VAL A 64 11.07 7.13 -61.20
CA VAL A 64 12.24 7.39 -60.36
C VAL A 64 11.81 7.58 -58.90
N GLU A 65 12.10 6.61 -58.04
CA GLU A 65 11.94 6.78 -56.59
C GLU A 65 12.98 7.78 -56.05
N LEU A 66 12.51 8.97 -55.66
CA LEU A 66 13.30 9.91 -54.84
C LEU A 66 13.49 9.32 -53.44
N SER A 67 14.70 9.46 -52.88
CA SER A 67 15.04 8.82 -51.61
C SER A 67 14.22 9.41 -50.44
N LYS A 68 13.96 8.57 -49.43
CA LYS A 68 13.21 8.97 -48.23
C LYS A 68 13.86 10.15 -47.50
N GLU A 69 15.18 10.27 -47.59
CA GLU A 69 15.98 11.33 -46.97
C GLU A 69 15.76 12.69 -47.66
N GLU A 70 15.66 12.71 -48.98
CA GLU A 70 15.40 13.91 -49.77
C GLU A 70 13.97 14.43 -49.56
N LEU A 71 13.01 13.51 -49.38
CA LEU A 71 11.63 13.84 -48.99
C LEU A 71 11.52 14.42 -47.56
N ILE A 72 12.36 13.95 -46.63
CA ILE A 72 12.48 14.52 -45.28
C ILE A 72 13.11 15.92 -45.34
N ARG A 73 14.15 16.10 -46.16
CA ARG A 73 14.85 17.38 -46.33
C ARG A 73 13.91 18.48 -46.83
N ARG A 74 13.14 18.24 -47.90
CA ARG A 74 12.12 19.18 -48.39
C ARG A 74 11.09 19.57 -47.32
N LYS A 75 10.58 18.61 -46.56
CA LYS A 75 9.62 18.89 -45.46
C LYS A 75 10.23 19.74 -44.34
N ARG A 76 11.54 19.61 -44.09
CA ARG A 76 12.27 20.43 -43.11
C ARG A 76 12.48 21.86 -43.60
N GLU A 77 12.80 22.02 -44.89
CA GLU A 77 12.96 23.32 -45.55
C GLU A 77 11.62 24.08 -45.62
N GLU A 78 10.51 23.41 -45.97
CA GLU A 78 9.16 24.00 -45.89
C GLU A 78 8.77 24.47 -44.48
N PHE A 79 9.12 23.70 -43.45
CA PHE A 79 8.80 24.05 -42.07
C PHE A 79 9.54 25.31 -41.62
N ILE A 80 10.84 25.42 -41.96
CA ILE A 80 11.64 26.62 -41.72
C ILE A 80 11.08 27.81 -42.51
N GLN A 81 10.68 27.60 -43.77
CA GLN A 81 10.12 28.67 -44.61
C GLN A 81 8.75 29.18 -44.11
N LYS A 82 7.95 28.33 -43.46
CA LYS A 82 6.65 28.69 -42.86
C LYS A 82 6.75 29.38 -41.49
N HIS A 83 7.81 29.13 -40.71
CA HIS A 83 7.98 29.74 -39.38
C HIS A 83 9.12 30.78 -39.26
N GLY A 84 9.92 30.99 -40.31
CA GLY A 84 11.11 31.83 -40.30
C GLY A 84 10.94 33.33 -40.59
N LYS A 85 9.75 33.93 -40.42
CA LYS A 85 9.53 35.37 -40.69
C LYS A 85 8.71 36.08 -39.61
N GLY A 86 9.30 37.12 -39.01
CA GLY A 86 8.74 37.94 -37.93
C GLY A 86 9.28 37.51 -36.56
N MET A 87 9.98 38.34 -35.79
CA MET A 87 9.95 39.81 -35.74
C MET A 87 11.29 40.37 -35.23
N GLU A 88 11.85 41.37 -35.94
CA GLU A 88 13.01 42.16 -35.47
C GLU A 88 12.58 43.33 -34.56
N LYS A 89 13.56 43.96 -33.89
CA LYS A 89 13.34 45.04 -32.92
C LYS A 89 13.29 46.42 -33.60
N SER A 90 12.47 47.33 -33.07
CA SER A 90 12.70 48.77 -33.24
C SER A 90 12.33 49.61 -32.00
N SER A 91 13.08 50.70 -31.83
CA SER A 91 12.94 51.89 -30.97
C SER A 91 11.81 52.02 -29.93
N LYS A 92 12.19 52.45 -28.72
CA LYS A 92 11.31 53.12 -27.72
C LYS A 92 10.58 54.33 -28.30
N SER A 93 9.37 54.59 -27.79
CA SER A 93 8.93 55.94 -27.43
C SER A 93 8.17 55.90 -26.10
N THR A 94 8.15 57.01 -25.36
CA THR A 94 7.62 57.06 -23.98
C THR A 94 6.25 57.70 -23.90
N LYS A 95 5.29 57.03 -23.25
CA LYS A 95 4.17 57.65 -22.54
C LYS A 95 3.77 56.80 -21.34
N SER A 96 3.24 57.45 -20.31
CA SER A 96 2.96 56.87 -19.00
C SER A 96 1.47 56.55 -18.84
N ASP A 97 1.15 55.30 -18.50
CA ASP A 97 -0.17 54.88 -18.04
C ASP A 97 -0.03 54.05 -16.75
N ALA A 98 -0.89 54.33 -15.77
CA ALA A 98 -0.82 53.70 -14.46
C ALA A 98 -1.50 52.31 -14.45
N PRO A 99 -0.99 51.33 -13.67
CA PRO A 99 -1.62 50.01 -13.60
C PRO A 99 -2.96 50.07 -12.86
N LYS A 100 -4.08 49.84 -13.57
CA LYS A 100 -5.37 49.59 -12.93
C LYS A 100 -5.33 48.25 -12.20
N GLU A 101 -5.77 48.23 -10.94
CA GLU A 101 -5.90 47.00 -10.17
C GLU A 101 -6.82 45.99 -10.87
N LYS A 102 -6.33 44.76 -11.03
CA LYS A 102 -7.18 43.59 -11.32
C LYS A 102 -7.51 42.93 -9.99
N GLY A 103 -8.76 43.11 -9.53
CA GLY A 103 -9.21 42.65 -8.22
C GLY A 103 -8.90 41.18 -7.95
N LYS A 104 -8.18 40.92 -6.85
CA LYS A 104 -7.85 39.56 -6.39
C LYS A 104 -9.16 38.84 -6.03
N LYS A 105 -9.48 37.72 -6.69
CA LYS A 105 -10.57 36.85 -6.24
C LYS A 105 -10.15 36.19 -4.94
N ALA A 106 -10.87 36.48 -3.84
CA ALA A 106 -10.62 35.85 -2.56
C ALA A 106 -10.89 34.33 -2.63
N PRO A 107 -10.10 33.49 -1.94
CA PRO A 107 -10.39 32.07 -1.80
C PRO A 107 -11.67 31.85 -0.98
N ARG A 108 -12.34 30.70 -1.17
CA ARG A 108 -13.48 30.32 -0.31
C ARG A 108 -12.99 29.99 1.10
N VAL A 109 -13.42 30.79 2.06
CA VAL A 109 -13.34 30.45 3.49
C VAL A 109 -14.41 29.40 3.79
N TRP A 110 -14.03 28.30 4.45
CA TRP A 110 -14.96 27.32 4.98
C TRP A 110 -15.41 27.73 6.39
N VAL A 111 -16.71 27.67 6.67
CA VAL A 111 -17.34 28.20 7.91
C VAL A 111 -16.98 27.40 9.17
N LEU A 112 -16.16 26.35 9.04
CA LEU A 112 -15.62 25.51 10.14
C LEU A 112 -14.09 25.41 10.09
N GLY A 113 -13.40 26.23 9.30
CA GLY A 113 -11.93 26.32 9.33
C GLY A 113 -11.47 27.14 10.53
N GLY A 114 -10.58 26.59 11.35
CA GLY A 114 -9.95 27.31 12.46
C GLY A 114 -9.06 28.47 11.98
N CYS A 115 -8.91 29.50 12.81
CA CYS A 115 -8.17 30.72 12.49
C CYS A 115 -6.65 30.56 12.64
N ALA A 116 -6.01 29.77 11.77
CA ALA A 116 -4.57 29.87 11.52
C ALA A 116 -4.32 30.86 10.38
N ASN A 117 -3.31 31.72 10.48
CA ASN A 117 -2.93 32.61 9.39
C ASN A 117 -2.17 31.83 8.31
N LYS A 118 -1.99 32.45 7.13
CA LYS A 118 -1.33 31.76 6.02
C LYS A 118 0.18 31.63 6.27
N GLU A 119 0.73 32.61 6.97
CA GLU A 119 2.11 32.72 7.42
C GLU A 119 2.45 31.59 8.41
N ASP A 120 1.54 31.27 9.34
CA ASP A 120 1.67 30.20 10.35
C ASP A 120 1.74 28.77 9.75
N LEU A 121 1.51 28.64 8.44
CA LEU A 121 1.44 27.37 7.71
C LEU A 121 2.54 27.21 6.64
N ASP A 122 3.45 28.18 6.50
CA ASP A 122 4.52 28.15 5.49
C ASP A 122 5.83 27.54 6.02
N TYR A 123 5.86 26.21 6.07
CA TYR A 123 7.05 25.45 6.47
C TYR A 123 8.16 25.38 5.38
N SER A 124 8.03 26.12 4.27
CA SER A 124 8.98 26.04 3.14
C SER A 124 10.29 26.82 3.35
N ALA A 125 10.36 27.67 4.38
CA ALA A 125 11.53 28.48 4.68
C ALA A 125 12.80 27.63 4.95
N PRO A 126 13.88 27.82 4.17
CA PRO A 126 15.14 27.11 4.38
C PRO A 126 15.94 27.76 5.52
N THR A 127 15.76 27.25 6.74
CA THR A 127 16.59 27.59 7.90
C THR A 127 18.01 27.05 7.72
N THR A 128 18.88 27.83 7.07
CA THR A 128 20.33 27.63 7.17
C THR A 128 20.78 27.85 8.61
N ASN A 129 21.78 27.09 9.06
CA ASN A 129 22.38 27.15 10.40
C ASN A 129 21.46 26.80 11.58
N GLY A 130 21.11 25.51 11.71
CA GLY A 130 21.31 24.73 12.95
C GLY A 130 20.57 25.10 14.25
N ALA A 131 19.82 26.20 14.33
CA ALA A 131 19.07 26.56 15.52
C ALA A 131 17.78 25.73 15.64
N PRO A 132 17.51 25.08 16.80
CA PRO A 132 16.23 24.43 17.04
C PRO A 132 15.13 25.47 17.28
N GLU A 133 14.24 25.65 16.31
CA GLU A 133 13.00 26.38 16.48
C GLU A 133 12.09 25.61 17.44
N VAL A 134 11.53 26.30 18.45
CA VAL A 134 10.90 25.64 19.61
C VAL A 134 9.56 25.02 19.23
N VAL A 135 9.55 23.69 19.09
CA VAL A 135 8.32 22.90 18.98
C VAL A 135 7.50 23.04 20.27
N PRO A 136 6.17 23.30 20.21
CA PRO A 136 5.34 23.42 21.40
C PRO A 136 5.43 22.17 22.30
N PRO A 137 5.59 22.33 23.63
CA PRO A 137 5.80 21.20 24.55
C PRO A 137 4.58 20.26 24.68
N GLU A 138 3.40 20.70 24.26
CA GLU A 138 2.17 19.90 24.29
C GLU A 138 2.22 18.74 23.27
N ASP A 139 2.75 18.97 22.05
CA ASP A 139 2.97 17.94 21.03
C ASP A 139 3.98 16.87 21.52
N ILE A 140 5.01 17.29 22.27
CA ILE A 140 6.09 16.42 22.77
C ILE A 140 5.57 15.46 23.84
N ASN A 141 4.76 15.96 24.78
CA ASN A 141 4.24 15.15 25.90
C ASN A 141 3.23 14.09 25.45
N LEU A 142 2.49 14.32 24.35
CA LEU A 142 1.59 13.31 23.78
C LEU A 142 2.33 12.09 23.18
N ILE A 143 3.55 12.30 22.66
CA ILE A 143 4.32 11.25 21.98
C ILE A 143 5.08 10.38 23.00
N ARG A 144 5.50 10.95 24.14
CA ARG A 144 6.33 10.28 25.17
C ARG A 144 5.62 9.21 26.02
N GLY A 145 4.45 8.74 25.60
CA GLY A 145 3.61 7.78 26.34
C GLY A 145 4.09 6.32 26.35
N THR A 146 5.18 5.99 25.63
CA THR A 146 5.79 4.66 25.66
C THR A 146 6.63 4.44 26.92
N GLY A 147 6.55 3.23 27.50
CA GLY A 147 7.37 2.83 28.65
C GLY A 147 8.88 2.79 28.32
N PRO A 148 9.74 2.67 29.35
CA PRO A 148 11.19 2.80 29.18
C PRO A 148 11.79 1.68 28.31
N GLY A 149 12.40 2.08 27.20
CA GLY A 149 13.09 1.21 26.23
C GLY A 149 12.25 0.94 24.99
N GLY A 150 12.84 1.11 23.80
CA GLY A 150 12.20 0.95 22.49
C GLY A 150 11.83 -0.49 22.10
N GLN A 151 11.31 -1.30 23.03
CA GLN A 151 10.77 -2.62 22.76
C GLN A 151 9.42 -2.49 22.04
N LEU A 152 9.32 -3.07 20.85
CA LEU A 152 8.05 -3.10 20.12
C LEU A 152 7.04 -3.97 20.88
N GLN A 153 5.84 -3.43 21.04
CA GLN A 153 4.69 -4.22 21.47
C GLN A 153 4.23 -5.08 20.29
N ASP A 154 3.82 -6.31 20.59
CA ASP A 154 3.16 -7.17 19.62
C ASP A 154 1.80 -6.59 19.19
N LEU A 155 1.36 -7.03 18.02
CA LEU A 155 0.05 -6.73 17.46
C LEU A 155 -1.01 -7.67 18.07
N ASP A 156 -1.79 -7.16 19.02
CA ASP A 156 -2.97 -7.86 19.54
C ASP A 156 -4.17 -7.68 18.62
N CYS A 157 -4.77 -8.79 18.18
CA CYS A 157 -5.91 -8.81 17.24
C CYS A 157 -7.24 -9.18 17.94
N SER A 158 -7.43 -8.76 19.19
CA SER A 158 -8.66 -9.01 19.96
C SER A 158 -9.75 -7.99 19.59
N SER A 159 -10.72 -8.39 18.76
CA SER A 159 -11.90 -7.54 18.50
C SER A 159 -12.78 -7.46 19.76
N SER A 160 -13.24 -6.26 20.10
CA SER A 160 -13.89 -5.91 21.37
C SER A 160 -15.38 -6.28 21.42
N ASP A 161 -15.73 -7.45 20.89
CA ASP A 161 -17.12 -7.91 20.69
C ASP A 161 -17.50 -9.10 21.58
N ASP A 162 -16.68 -9.43 22.59
CA ASP A 162 -16.90 -10.58 23.49
C ASP A 162 -17.83 -10.24 24.68
N GLU A 163 -19.00 -9.70 24.38
CA GLU A 163 -20.11 -9.56 25.32
C GLU A 163 -21.12 -10.70 25.09
N GLY A 164 -21.00 -11.78 25.88
CA GLY A 164 -22.13 -12.70 26.13
C GLY A 164 -22.03 -14.16 25.70
N ALA A 165 -20.93 -14.88 25.98
CA ALA A 165 -20.86 -16.34 25.81
C ALA A 165 -20.32 -17.15 27.01
N ALA A 166 -20.28 -16.58 28.22
CA ALA A 166 -19.72 -17.20 29.42
C ALA A 166 -20.59 -18.35 30.01
N GLN A 167 -20.52 -19.55 29.42
CA GLN A 167 -21.12 -20.75 30.01
C GLN A 167 -20.23 -21.30 31.15
N ASN A 168 -20.69 -21.13 32.40
CA ASN A 168 -20.01 -21.64 33.59
C ASN A 168 -19.96 -23.20 33.61
N PRO A 169 -18.77 -23.83 33.72
CA PRO A 169 -18.66 -25.27 33.90
C PRO A 169 -18.97 -25.67 35.35
N THR A 170 -20.12 -26.31 35.59
CA THR A 170 -20.48 -26.87 36.90
C THR A 170 -19.66 -28.13 37.20
N LYS A 171 -19.15 -28.22 38.45
CA LYS A 171 -18.36 -29.38 38.91
C LYS A 171 -19.26 -30.62 39.10
N PRO A 172 -18.85 -31.82 38.65
CA PRO A 172 -19.50 -33.06 39.06
C PRO A 172 -19.10 -33.44 40.51
N SER A 173 -20.05 -34.00 41.25
CA SER A 173 -19.79 -34.71 42.52
C SER A 173 -20.11 -36.21 42.36
N ALA A 174 -19.62 -37.05 43.27
CA ALA A 174 -19.30 -38.45 42.94
C ALA A 174 -20.23 -39.51 43.59
N THR A 175 -20.67 -40.45 42.74
CA THR A 175 -20.83 -41.90 43.01
C THR A 175 -21.80 -42.38 44.11
N LYS A 176 -22.90 -43.04 43.71
CA LYS A 176 -23.14 -44.50 43.92
C LYS A 176 -24.51 -44.94 43.37
N GLY A 177 -24.57 -46.08 42.68
CA GLY A 177 -25.80 -46.71 42.20
C GLY A 177 -25.53 -47.83 41.20
N THR A 178 -25.87 -49.07 41.52
CA THR A 178 -25.48 -50.27 40.76
C THR A 178 -26.59 -50.78 39.84
N LEU A 179 -26.33 -50.86 38.53
CA LEU A 179 -26.90 -51.80 37.53
C LEU A 179 -26.31 -51.39 36.15
N GLY A 180 -26.11 -52.27 35.17
CA GLY A 180 -26.41 -53.70 35.16
C GLY A 180 -26.47 -54.28 33.74
N GLY A 181 -25.35 -54.24 32.99
CA GLY A 181 -25.20 -55.00 31.73
C GLY A 181 -25.86 -54.42 30.47
N MET A 182 -25.26 -53.41 29.84
CA MET A 182 -25.51 -53.09 28.41
C MET A 182 -24.29 -52.53 27.62
N PHE A 183 -23.08 -52.54 28.20
CA PHE A 183 -21.87 -51.96 27.59
C PHE A 183 -21.14 -52.87 26.58
N GLY A 184 -21.77 -53.95 26.11
CA GLY A 184 -21.15 -54.92 25.20
C GLY A 184 -21.17 -54.56 23.70
N MET A 185 -22.06 -53.64 23.27
CA MET A 185 -22.45 -53.52 21.84
C MET A 185 -21.97 -52.26 21.10
N LEU A 186 -21.11 -51.43 21.70
CA LEU A 186 -20.52 -50.26 21.02
C LEU A 186 -19.06 -50.46 20.53
N LYS A 187 -18.54 -51.70 20.61
CA LYS A 187 -17.17 -52.05 20.19
C LYS A 187 -17.09 -52.55 18.73
N GLY A 188 -17.85 -51.94 17.83
CA GLY A 188 -18.00 -52.44 16.44
C GLY A 188 -18.22 -51.39 15.34
N LEU A 189 -18.30 -50.09 15.64
CA LEU A 189 -18.59 -49.06 14.63
C LEU A 189 -17.84 -47.72 14.77
N VAL A 190 -16.80 -47.65 15.62
CA VAL A 190 -15.76 -46.61 15.48
C VAL A 190 -14.81 -47.06 14.36
N GLY A 191 -15.34 -47.13 13.14
CA GLY A 191 -14.53 -47.29 11.94
C GLY A 191 -13.68 -46.04 11.78
N SER A 192 -12.37 -46.21 11.72
CA SER A 192 -11.40 -45.13 11.51
C SER A 192 -11.51 -44.62 10.06
N LYS A 193 -12.59 -43.89 9.74
CA LYS A 193 -12.84 -43.35 8.42
C LYS A 193 -11.70 -42.40 8.05
N SER A 194 -10.91 -42.79 7.06
CA SER A 194 -9.95 -41.92 6.40
C SER A 194 -10.70 -40.78 5.72
N LEU A 195 -10.23 -39.54 5.88
CA LEU A 195 -10.75 -38.40 5.15
C LEU A 195 -10.57 -38.61 3.63
N SER A 196 -11.66 -38.66 2.88
CA SER A 196 -11.63 -38.48 1.42
C SER A 196 -11.72 -37.00 1.09
N ARG A 197 -11.27 -36.62 -0.11
CA ARG A 197 -11.48 -35.27 -0.65
C ARG A 197 -12.97 -34.88 -0.70
N GLU A 198 -13.83 -35.82 -1.07
CA GLU A 198 -15.30 -35.68 -1.13
C GLU A 198 -15.92 -35.29 0.22
N ASP A 199 -15.45 -35.87 1.34
CA ASP A 199 -15.90 -35.50 2.69
C ASP A 199 -15.56 -34.04 3.04
N MET A 200 -14.44 -33.53 2.51
CA MET A 200 -13.87 -32.24 2.88
C MET A 200 -14.35 -31.08 2.01
N GLU A 201 -14.77 -31.33 0.76
CA GLU A 201 -15.09 -30.31 -0.26
C GLU A 201 -16.00 -29.19 0.29
N SER A 202 -17.17 -29.55 0.85
CA SER A 202 -18.16 -28.58 1.37
C SER A 202 -17.72 -27.78 2.61
N VAL A 203 -16.60 -28.17 3.23
CA VAL A 203 -15.93 -27.43 4.31
C VAL A 203 -14.85 -26.53 3.72
N LEU A 204 -14.06 -27.05 2.77
CA LEU A 204 -13.00 -26.32 2.08
C LEU A 204 -13.57 -25.14 1.28
N ASP A 205 -14.72 -25.31 0.62
CA ASP A 205 -15.50 -24.23 0.00
C ASP A 205 -15.74 -23.07 1.00
N LYS A 206 -16.32 -23.40 2.16
CA LYS A 206 -16.67 -22.42 3.20
C LYS A 206 -15.43 -21.76 3.80
N MET A 207 -14.33 -22.49 3.94
CA MET A 207 -13.05 -21.93 4.39
C MET A 207 -12.44 -21.00 3.35
N ARG A 208 -12.44 -21.36 2.05
CA ARG A 208 -12.02 -20.48 0.95
C ARG A 208 -12.83 -19.18 0.94
N ASP A 209 -14.14 -19.29 0.97
CA ASP A 209 -15.04 -18.12 0.87
C ASP A 209 -14.90 -17.21 2.10
N HIS A 210 -14.70 -17.79 3.28
CA HIS A 210 -14.37 -17.06 4.52
C HIS A 210 -13.02 -16.33 4.45
N LEU A 211 -11.96 -16.98 3.96
CA LEU A 211 -10.65 -16.35 3.75
C LEU A 211 -10.74 -15.18 2.78
N ILE A 212 -11.49 -15.33 1.68
CA ILE A 212 -11.74 -14.27 0.69
C ILE A 212 -12.50 -13.09 1.32
N ALA A 213 -13.54 -13.36 2.12
CA ALA A 213 -14.29 -12.33 2.83
C ALA A 213 -13.42 -11.54 3.83
N LYS A 214 -12.41 -12.21 4.44
CA LYS A 214 -11.38 -11.62 5.30
C LYS A 214 -10.18 -11.03 4.54
N ASN A 215 -10.35 -10.72 3.25
CA ASN A 215 -9.35 -10.08 2.37
C ASN A 215 -8.07 -10.91 2.09
N VAL A 216 -8.14 -12.24 2.11
CA VAL A 216 -7.10 -13.10 1.48
C VAL A 216 -7.31 -13.09 -0.03
N ALA A 217 -6.24 -12.93 -0.80
CA ALA A 217 -6.30 -12.97 -2.26
C ALA A 217 -6.85 -14.32 -2.76
N ALA A 218 -7.77 -14.30 -3.73
CA ALA A 218 -8.65 -15.45 -4.02
C ALA A 218 -7.91 -16.71 -4.48
N ASP A 219 -6.90 -16.55 -5.33
CA ASP A 219 -6.01 -17.64 -5.76
C ASP A 219 -5.24 -18.26 -4.58
N ILE A 220 -4.79 -17.43 -3.63
CA ILE A 220 -4.08 -17.89 -2.42
C ILE A 220 -5.04 -18.66 -1.50
N ALA A 221 -6.30 -18.22 -1.38
CA ALA A 221 -7.33 -18.95 -0.61
C ALA A 221 -7.64 -20.33 -1.24
N VAL A 222 -7.66 -20.43 -2.57
CA VAL A 222 -7.81 -21.73 -3.28
C VAL A 222 -6.59 -22.62 -3.03
N GLN A 223 -5.37 -22.13 -3.26
CA GLN A 223 -4.14 -22.90 -3.06
C GLN A 223 -3.95 -23.35 -1.60
N LEU A 224 -4.37 -22.54 -0.63
CA LEU A 224 -4.42 -22.89 0.79
C LEU A 224 -5.36 -24.08 1.06
N CYS A 225 -6.58 -24.02 0.54
CA CYS A 225 -7.55 -25.10 0.72
C CYS A 225 -7.11 -26.40 0.03
N GLU A 226 -6.56 -26.30 -1.18
CA GLU A 226 -5.95 -27.42 -1.91
C GLU A 226 -4.79 -28.05 -1.10
N SER A 227 -3.89 -27.23 -0.55
CA SER A 227 -2.78 -27.70 0.29
C SER A 227 -3.27 -28.38 1.57
N VAL A 228 -4.40 -27.94 2.14
CA VAL A 228 -5.01 -28.55 3.32
C VAL A 228 -5.71 -29.86 2.98
N ALA A 229 -6.41 -29.95 1.84
CA ALA A 229 -7.00 -31.19 1.33
C ALA A 229 -5.92 -32.27 1.17
N ASN A 230 -4.85 -31.96 0.42
CA ASN A 230 -3.73 -32.89 0.19
C ASN A 230 -2.94 -33.21 1.47
N LYS A 231 -2.95 -32.32 2.48
CA LYS A 231 -2.38 -32.57 3.83
C LYS A 231 -3.25 -33.50 4.67
N LEU A 232 -4.53 -33.67 4.37
CA LEU A 232 -5.51 -34.42 5.18
C LEU A 232 -6.03 -35.70 4.53
N GLU A 233 -6.00 -35.81 3.21
CA GLU A 233 -6.48 -36.99 2.50
C GLU A 233 -5.80 -38.28 2.98
N GLY A 234 -6.58 -39.34 3.14
CA GLY A 234 -6.14 -40.64 3.67
C GLY A 234 -5.90 -40.67 5.18
N LYS A 235 -5.85 -39.53 5.89
CA LYS A 235 -5.63 -39.51 7.35
C LYS A 235 -6.89 -39.88 8.12
N VAL A 236 -6.71 -40.61 9.21
CA VAL A 236 -7.77 -40.92 10.18
C VAL A 236 -7.99 -39.74 11.13
N MET A 237 -9.26 -39.42 11.40
CA MET A 237 -9.64 -38.38 12.36
C MET A 237 -9.40 -38.85 13.81
N GLY A 238 -9.17 -37.90 14.72
CA GLY A 238 -9.16 -38.16 16.16
C GLY A 238 -10.54 -38.56 16.70
N THR A 239 -10.58 -39.26 17.82
CA THR A 239 -11.80 -39.90 18.39
C THR A 239 -12.98 -38.95 18.63
N PHE A 240 -12.71 -37.65 18.80
CA PHE A 240 -13.71 -36.60 19.00
C PHE A 240 -13.62 -35.48 17.95
N SER A 241 -12.92 -35.72 16.83
CA SER A 241 -12.70 -34.75 15.76
C SER A 241 -13.77 -34.88 14.69
N THR A 242 -14.33 -33.74 14.26
CA THR A 242 -15.16 -33.64 13.05
C THR A 242 -14.32 -33.30 11.83
N VAL A 243 -14.84 -33.53 10.63
CA VAL A 243 -14.20 -33.05 9.37
C VAL A 243 -13.94 -31.54 9.46
N THR A 244 -14.96 -30.77 9.86
CA THR A 244 -14.89 -29.30 10.01
C THR A 244 -13.78 -28.86 10.96
N SER A 245 -13.67 -29.46 12.15
CA SER A 245 -12.61 -29.11 13.10
C SER A 245 -11.22 -29.51 12.60
N THR A 246 -11.11 -30.64 11.88
CA THR A 246 -9.84 -31.16 11.36
C THR A 246 -9.30 -30.27 10.23
N VAL A 247 -10.17 -29.91 9.28
CA VAL A 247 -9.85 -28.95 8.20
C VAL A 247 -9.52 -27.57 8.79
N LYS A 248 -10.32 -27.05 9.74
CA LYS A 248 -10.08 -25.75 10.37
C LYS A 248 -8.72 -25.70 11.09
N GLN A 249 -8.39 -26.74 11.86
CA GLN A 249 -7.08 -26.84 12.52
C GLN A 249 -5.94 -26.92 11.51
N ALA A 250 -6.03 -27.81 10.52
CA ALA A 250 -4.95 -28.02 9.54
C ALA A 250 -4.68 -26.77 8.70
N LEU A 251 -5.72 -25.97 8.40
CA LEU A 251 -5.64 -24.67 7.76
C LEU A 251 -5.01 -23.61 8.67
N GLN A 252 -5.42 -23.53 9.94
CA GLN A 252 -4.82 -22.64 10.94
C GLN A 252 -3.31 -22.92 11.13
N GLU A 253 -2.90 -24.18 11.17
CA GLU A 253 -1.48 -24.56 11.20
C GLU A 253 -0.72 -24.04 9.97
N SER A 254 -1.25 -24.27 8.76
CA SER A 254 -0.63 -23.81 7.51
C SER A 254 -0.52 -22.28 7.44
N LEU A 255 -1.56 -21.56 7.86
CA LEU A 255 -1.57 -20.09 7.92
C LEU A 255 -0.51 -19.54 8.87
N VAL A 256 -0.33 -20.16 10.05
CA VAL A 256 0.75 -19.76 10.98
C VAL A 256 2.13 -20.02 10.39
N GLN A 257 2.32 -21.17 9.70
CA GLN A 257 3.58 -21.47 9.02
C GLN A 257 3.91 -20.46 7.91
N ILE A 258 2.90 -19.96 7.18
CA ILE A 258 3.05 -18.95 6.12
C ILE A 258 3.41 -17.56 6.70
N LEU A 259 2.81 -17.16 7.82
CA LEU A 259 3.17 -15.92 8.53
C LEU A 259 4.50 -16.00 9.31
N GLN A 260 5.09 -17.19 9.46
CA GLN A 260 6.37 -17.41 10.14
C GLN A 260 7.44 -17.95 9.17
N PRO A 261 7.81 -17.20 8.11
CA PRO A 261 8.80 -17.66 7.14
C PRO A 261 10.18 -17.87 7.76
N GLN A 262 10.95 -18.76 7.15
CA GLN A 262 12.20 -19.30 7.71
C GLN A 262 13.30 -18.22 7.91
N ARG A 263 13.26 -17.12 7.14
CA ARG A 263 14.14 -15.96 7.30
C ARG A 263 13.56 -15.02 8.36
N ARG A 264 14.20 -14.99 9.53
CA ARG A 264 14.02 -13.90 10.51
C ARG A 264 14.81 -12.66 10.05
N VAL A 265 14.33 -11.48 10.43
CA VAL A 265 15.03 -10.20 10.28
C VAL A 265 15.12 -9.61 11.68
N ASP A 266 16.34 -9.37 12.16
CA ASP A 266 16.63 -8.79 13.47
C ASP A 266 17.41 -7.49 13.24
N MET A 267 16.67 -6.42 12.96
CA MET A 267 17.25 -5.17 12.48
C MET A 267 18.24 -4.57 13.50
N LEU A 268 17.97 -4.67 14.81
CA LEU A 268 18.87 -4.14 15.84
C LEU A 268 20.20 -4.90 15.85
N ARG A 269 20.15 -6.24 15.81
CA ARG A 269 21.35 -7.07 15.70
C ARG A 269 22.10 -6.79 14.40
N ASP A 270 21.40 -6.71 13.27
CA ASP A 270 22.03 -6.48 11.97
C ASP A 270 22.73 -5.10 11.90
N ILE A 271 22.18 -4.08 12.58
CA ILE A 271 22.84 -2.76 12.75
C ILE A 271 24.10 -2.89 13.61
N MET A 272 24.04 -3.58 14.76
CA MET A 272 25.23 -3.81 15.60
C MET A 272 26.32 -4.57 14.84
N ASP A 273 25.93 -5.56 14.04
CA ASP A 273 26.83 -6.32 13.18
C ASP A 273 27.45 -5.42 12.09
N ALA A 274 26.71 -4.46 11.51
CA ALA A 274 27.23 -3.46 10.58
C ALA A 274 28.17 -2.43 11.25
N GLN A 275 27.87 -1.98 12.47
CA GLN A 275 28.74 -1.09 13.26
C GLN A 275 30.13 -1.71 13.49
N ARG A 276 30.21 -3.03 13.76
CA ARG A 276 31.51 -3.75 13.86
C ARG A 276 32.34 -3.67 12.58
N HIS A 277 31.72 -3.42 11.43
CA HIS A 277 32.37 -3.25 10.13
C HIS A 277 32.58 -1.78 9.72
N GLN A 278 32.41 -0.82 10.64
CA GLN A 278 32.66 0.62 10.43
C GLN A 278 31.95 1.20 9.19
N ARG A 279 30.68 0.84 9.05
CA ARG A 279 29.76 1.30 7.99
C ARG A 279 28.36 1.51 8.56
N PRO A 280 27.55 2.41 7.99
CA PRO A 280 26.14 2.48 8.32
C PRO A 280 25.41 1.20 7.85
N TYR A 281 24.29 0.91 8.50
CA TYR A 281 23.28 -0.04 8.04
C TYR A 281 22.26 0.67 7.13
N VAL A 282 22.04 0.17 5.92
CA VAL A 282 21.26 0.88 4.89
C VAL A 282 19.92 0.18 4.61
N VAL A 283 18.81 0.85 4.90
CA VAL A 283 17.46 0.35 4.66
C VAL A 283 16.79 1.13 3.53
N THR A 284 16.31 0.45 2.48
CA THR A 284 15.58 1.08 1.38
C THR A 284 14.08 0.78 1.48
N PHE A 285 13.25 1.82 1.50
CA PHE A 285 11.79 1.71 1.53
C PHE A 285 11.21 1.86 0.12
N CYS A 286 10.57 0.82 -0.40
CA CYS A 286 9.90 0.80 -1.71
C CYS A 286 8.43 0.36 -1.61
N GLY A 287 7.65 0.58 -2.67
CA GLY A 287 6.22 0.23 -2.72
C GLY A 287 5.40 1.28 -3.46
N VAL A 288 4.11 1.01 -3.67
CA VAL A 288 3.22 1.84 -4.52
C VAL A 288 2.85 3.20 -3.89
N ASN A 289 1.99 3.96 -4.55
CA ASN A 289 1.57 5.29 -4.09
C ASN A 289 0.64 5.18 -2.86
N GLY A 290 0.68 6.15 -1.95
CA GLY A 290 -0.30 6.27 -0.86
C GLY A 290 -0.16 5.30 0.33
N VAL A 291 0.66 4.25 0.23
CA VAL A 291 0.87 3.21 1.28
C VAL A 291 1.61 3.68 2.55
N GLY A 292 2.05 4.94 2.62
CA GLY A 292 2.65 5.51 3.84
C GLY A 292 4.13 5.20 4.07
N LYS A 293 4.96 5.10 3.01
CA LYS A 293 6.44 4.92 3.10
C LYS A 293 7.08 5.95 4.03
N SER A 294 7.06 7.23 3.67
CA SER A 294 7.67 8.34 4.42
C SER A 294 7.24 8.37 5.90
N THR A 295 5.94 8.10 6.17
CA THR A 295 5.39 8.08 7.54
C THR A 295 5.94 6.93 8.37
N ASN A 296 5.92 5.70 7.85
CA ASN A 296 6.38 4.53 8.62
C ASN A 296 7.91 4.46 8.69
N LEU A 297 8.62 5.03 7.72
CA LEU A 297 10.05 5.34 7.84
C LEU A 297 10.30 6.23 9.07
N ALA A 298 9.54 7.32 9.24
CA ALA A 298 9.70 8.19 10.42
C ALA A 298 9.36 7.49 11.75
N LYS A 299 8.39 6.55 11.77
CA LYS A 299 8.16 5.67 12.94
C LYS A 299 9.37 4.78 13.24
N ILE A 300 9.98 4.20 12.19
CA ILE A 300 11.18 3.36 12.32
C ILE A 300 12.39 4.20 12.75
N SER A 301 12.52 5.46 12.30
CA SER A 301 13.50 6.41 12.85
C SER A 301 13.30 6.61 14.34
N PHE A 302 12.07 6.89 14.80
CA PHE A 302 11.76 7.04 16.23
C PHE A 302 12.13 5.78 17.02
N TRP A 303 11.70 4.61 16.56
CA TRP A 303 12.03 3.33 17.18
C TRP A 303 13.54 3.07 17.26
N LEU A 304 14.32 3.41 16.24
CA LEU A 304 15.79 3.30 16.25
C LEU A 304 16.43 4.28 17.24
N LEU A 305 15.92 5.50 17.34
CA LEU A 305 16.40 6.53 18.28
C LEU A 305 16.09 6.15 19.75
N GLU A 306 14.91 5.56 20.03
CA GLU A 306 14.54 4.94 21.31
C GLU A 306 15.35 3.67 21.64
N ASN A 307 16.04 3.08 20.65
CA ASN A 307 17.05 2.04 20.85
C ASN A 307 18.49 2.59 20.81
N GLY A 308 18.67 3.92 20.81
CA GLY A 308 19.98 4.58 20.92
C GLY A 308 20.80 4.68 19.63
N PHE A 309 20.24 4.30 18.47
CA PHE A 309 20.92 4.38 17.18
C PHE A 309 20.70 5.73 16.50
N SER A 310 21.75 6.30 15.88
CA SER A 310 21.67 7.53 15.10
C SER A 310 21.25 7.26 13.64
N VAL A 311 20.36 8.11 13.11
CA VAL A 311 19.62 7.86 11.86
C VAL A 311 19.75 9.02 10.88
N LEU A 312 20.32 8.75 9.71
CA LEU A 312 20.26 9.64 8.55
C LEU A 312 19.07 9.28 7.67
N ILE A 313 18.13 10.21 7.48
CA ILE A 313 17.01 10.07 6.54
C ILE A 313 17.47 10.60 5.18
N ALA A 314 17.44 9.75 4.14
CA ALA A 314 17.82 10.12 2.78
C ALA A 314 16.58 10.37 1.91
N ALA A 315 16.34 11.64 1.55
CA ALA A 315 15.17 12.06 0.78
C ALA A 315 15.33 11.77 -0.72
N CYS A 316 14.98 10.55 -1.14
CA CYS A 316 15.09 10.09 -2.53
C CYS A 316 13.73 10.06 -3.27
N ASP A 317 12.66 10.60 -2.68
CA ASP A 317 11.43 11.00 -3.40
C ASP A 317 11.60 12.39 -4.01
N THR A 318 12.34 12.47 -5.11
CA THR A 318 12.63 13.72 -5.84
C THR A 318 11.53 14.13 -6.82
N PHE A 319 10.38 13.43 -6.84
CA PHE A 319 9.32 13.56 -7.84
C PHE A 319 8.01 14.13 -7.25
N ARG A 320 7.59 13.68 -6.06
CA ARG A 320 6.34 14.13 -5.44
C ARG A 320 6.52 15.49 -4.76
N ALA A 321 5.75 16.48 -5.16
CA ALA A 321 5.73 17.80 -4.51
C ALA A 321 5.44 17.67 -3.00
N GLY A 322 6.25 18.34 -2.17
CA GLY A 322 6.15 18.32 -0.71
C GLY A 322 6.75 17.09 -0.02
N ALA A 323 7.34 16.13 -0.76
CA ALA A 323 7.96 14.96 -0.14
C ALA A 323 9.19 15.30 0.71
N VAL A 324 10.02 16.25 0.27
CA VAL A 324 11.19 16.73 1.04
C VAL A 324 10.71 17.51 2.28
N GLU A 325 9.71 18.38 2.14
CA GLU A 325 9.09 19.12 3.25
C GLU A 325 8.44 18.18 4.27
N GLN A 326 7.82 17.08 3.84
CA GLN A 326 7.30 16.03 4.72
C GLN A 326 8.42 15.40 5.57
N LEU A 327 9.53 14.99 4.93
CA LEU A 327 10.67 14.41 5.66
C LEU A 327 11.40 15.45 6.53
N ARG A 328 11.46 16.72 6.12
CA ARG A 328 11.99 17.84 6.93
C ARG A 328 11.14 18.07 8.18
N THR A 329 9.82 17.97 8.06
CA THR A 329 8.87 18.05 9.18
C THR A 329 9.03 16.87 10.15
N HIS A 330 9.15 15.65 9.62
CA HIS A 330 9.44 14.48 10.45
C HIS A 330 10.79 14.61 11.17
N THR A 331 11.84 15.03 10.45
CA THR A 331 13.18 15.23 11.02
C THR A 331 13.16 16.26 12.15
N ARG A 332 12.56 17.44 11.94
CA ARG A 332 12.41 18.49 12.97
C ARG A 332 11.74 17.96 14.25
N ARG A 333 10.66 17.18 14.11
CA ARG A 333 9.97 16.54 15.25
C ARG A 333 10.84 15.48 15.94
N LEU A 334 11.51 14.62 15.19
CA LEU A 334 12.40 13.60 15.74
C LEU A 334 13.60 14.22 16.49
N SER A 335 14.18 15.32 15.97
CA SER A 335 15.25 16.06 16.66
C SER A 335 14.79 16.82 17.90
N ALA A 336 13.50 17.16 18.01
CA ALA A 336 12.93 17.74 19.23
C ALA A 336 12.66 16.68 20.31
N LEU A 337 12.39 15.43 19.91
CA LEU A 337 12.24 14.28 20.83
C LEU A 337 13.60 13.73 21.30
N HIS A 338 14.59 13.72 20.41
CA HIS A 338 15.97 13.24 20.63
C HIS A 338 17.01 14.36 20.40
N PRO A 339 16.97 15.45 21.19
CA PRO A 339 17.85 16.60 20.99
C PRO A 339 19.29 16.29 21.46
N PRO A 340 20.34 16.92 20.88
CA PRO A 340 21.73 16.57 21.16
C PRO A 340 22.11 16.63 22.64
N GLU A 341 21.50 17.52 23.42
CA GLU A 341 21.68 17.68 24.85
C GLU A 341 21.31 16.40 25.64
N SER A 342 20.35 15.61 25.13
CA SER A 342 19.96 14.30 25.70
C SER A 342 20.89 13.15 25.25
N HIS A 343 21.76 13.40 24.26
CA HIS A 343 22.59 12.39 23.59
C HIS A 343 24.08 12.78 23.54
N GLY A 344 24.57 13.45 24.60
CA GLY A 344 26.00 13.76 24.76
C GLY A 344 26.56 14.74 23.73
N GLY A 345 25.73 15.62 23.18
CA GLY A 345 26.09 16.58 22.13
C GLY A 345 26.08 16.01 20.70
N ARG A 346 25.68 14.74 20.50
CA ARG A 346 25.60 14.13 19.16
C ARG A 346 24.27 14.44 18.48
N THR A 347 24.32 14.83 17.21
CA THR A 347 23.15 14.90 16.32
C THR A 347 22.64 13.50 16.03
N MET A 348 21.59 13.05 16.70
CA MET A 348 21.07 11.69 16.54
C MET A 348 20.24 11.49 15.27
N VAL A 349 19.60 12.52 14.73
CA VAL A 349 18.80 12.43 13.50
C VAL A 349 19.07 13.60 12.56
N HIS A 350 19.17 13.31 11.25
CA HIS A 350 19.44 14.33 10.23
C HIS A 350 18.77 13.99 8.89
N LEU A 351 18.52 15.02 8.06
CA LEU A 351 17.94 14.87 6.72
C LEU A 351 19.01 15.13 5.66
N PHE A 352 19.33 14.11 4.86
CA PHE A 352 20.10 14.29 3.64
C PHE A 352 19.15 14.52 2.46
N GLU A 353 19.24 15.69 1.83
CA GLU A 353 18.42 16.08 0.68
C GLU A 353 19.21 16.89 -0.35
N LYS A 354 18.68 16.99 -1.58
CA LYS A 354 19.26 17.73 -2.72
C LYS A 354 18.19 18.49 -3.53
N GLY A 355 17.02 18.74 -2.92
CA GLY A 355 15.82 19.21 -3.61
C GLY A 355 15.27 18.24 -4.66
N TYR A 356 14.34 18.75 -5.46
CA TYR A 356 13.56 18.00 -6.45
C TYR A 356 14.28 17.81 -7.80
N GLY A 357 13.82 16.84 -8.60
CA GLY A 357 14.29 16.61 -9.97
C GLY A 357 15.70 16.02 -10.12
N LYS A 358 16.28 15.46 -9.05
CA LYS A 358 17.59 14.78 -9.04
C LYS A 358 17.46 13.26 -9.16
N ASP A 359 18.54 12.59 -9.56
CA ASP A 359 18.60 11.12 -9.56
C ASP A 359 18.63 10.56 -8.13
N ALA A 360 17.54 9.88 -7.76
CA ALA A 360 17.37 9.19 -6.48
C ALA A 360 18.52 8.21 -6.17
N ALA A 361 19.08 7.53 -7.18
CA ALA A 361 20.18 6.59 -6.99
C ALA A 361 21.49 7.30 -6.60
N GLY A 362 21.69 8.55 -7.05
CA GLY A 362 22.82 9.40 -6.68
C GLY A 362 22.67 10.01 -5.29
N ILE A 363 21.47 10.48 -4.93
CA ILE A 363 21.19 10.98 -3.56
C ILE A 363 21.46 9.89 -2.53
N ALA A 364 20.99 8.66 -2.77
CA ALA A 364 21.24 7.53 -1.87
C ALA A 364 22.75 7.27 -1.69
N MET A 365 23.53 7.30 -2.78
CA MET A 365 24.98 7.10 -2.73
C MET A 365 25.70 8.19 -1.91
N GLU A 366 25.37 9.46 -2.18
CA GLU A 366 25.93 10.58 -1.42
C GLU A 366 25.51 10.55 0.07
N ALA A 367 24.27 10.13 0.37
CA ALA A 367 23.78 9.99 1.74
C ALA A 367 24.52 8.89 2.51
N ILE A 368 24.76 7.73 1.89
CA ILE A 368 25.51 6.62 2.51
C ILE A 368 26.97 7.02 2.77
N ALA A 369 27.59 7.74 1.83
CA ALA A 369 28.93 8.31 2.04
C ALA A 369 28.96 9.36 3.15
N PHE A 370 27.96 10.25 3.21
CA PHE A 370 27.81 11.26 4.27
C PHE A 370 27.61 10.62 5.64
N ALA A 371 26.73 9.62 5.76
CA ALA A 371 26.50 8.86 6.99
C ALA A 371 27.78 8.25 7.54
N ARG A 372 28.55 7.58 6.67
CA ARG A 372 29.83 6.97 7.04
C ARG A 372 30.86 8.01 7.51
N ASN A 373 30.91 9.17 6.88
CA ASN A 373 31.85 10.24 7.21
C ASN A 373 31.46 11.04 8.48
N GLN A 374 30.17 11.08 8.83
CA GLN A 374 29.64 11.81 10.00
C GLN A 374 29.35 10.88 11.21
N GLY A 375 29.48 9.56 11.06
CA GLY A 375 29.25 8.61 12.13
C GLY A 375 27.77 8.39 12.48
N PHE A 376 26.90 8.35 11.46
CA PHE A 376 25.52 7.86 11.60
C PHE A 376 25.47 6.34 11.50
N ASP A 377 24.72 5.70 12.39
CA ASP A 377 24.64 4.24 12.49
C ASP A 377 23.73 3.63 11.41
N VAL A 378 22.66 4.34 11.04
CA VAL A 378 21.63 3.86 10.10
C VAL A 378 21.33 4.90 9.02
N VAL A 379 21.12 4.45 7.78
CA VAL A 379 20.58 5.25 6.67
C VAL A 379 19.23 4.69 6.24
N LEU A 380 18.18 5.51 6.33
CA LEU A 380 16.83 5.16 5.85
C LEU A 380 16.53 5.92 4.56
N VAL A 381 16.42 5.19 3.44
CA VAL A 381 16.20 5.75 2.10
C VAL A 381 14.71 5.73 1.77
N ASP A 382 14.07 6.91 1.75
CA ASP A 382 12.68 7.06 1.27
C ASP A 382 12.68 7.17 -0.25
N THR A 383 11.96 6.29 -0.95
CA THR A 383 11.88 6.33 -2.41
C THR A 383 10.52 6.81 -2.90
N ALA A 384 10.49 7.52 -4.03
CA ALA A 384 9.24 7.89 -4.70
C ALA A 384 8.32 6.66 -4.90
N GLY A 385 7.03 6.84 -4.64
CA GLY A 385 6.03 5.83 -5.00
C GLY A 385 5.94 5.63 -6.51
N ARG A 386 5.64 4.40 -6.92
CA ARG A 386 5.53 4.00 -8.33
C ARG A 386 4.58 2.82 -8.47
N MET A 387 3.78 2.81 -9.53
CA MET A 387 2.96 1.64 -9.85
C MET A 387 3.85 0.52 -10.43
N GLN A 388 3.47 -0.72 -10.13
CA GLN A 388 4.27 -1.91 -10.42
C GLN A 388 4.49 -2.18 -11.91
N ASP A 389 3.61 -1.67 -12.79
CA ASP A 389 3.73 -1.76 -14.26
C ASP A 389 4.51 -0.59 -14.90
N ASN A 390 4.95 0.40 -14.13
CA ASN A 390 5.68 1.55 -14.67
C ASN A 390 7.16 1.20 -14.90
N ALA A 391 7.46 0.50 -16.00
CA ALA A 391 8.80 -0.01 -16.30
C ALA A 391 9.94 1.04 -16.16
N PRO A 392 9.84 2.29 -16.64
CA PRO A 392 10.87 3.32 -16.40
C PRO A 392 11.12 3.61 -14.92
N LEU A 393 10.07 3.74 -14.10
CA LEU A 393 10.22 3.95 -12.66
C LEU A 393 10.70 2.70 -11.93
N MET A 394 10.33 1.50 -12.40
CA MET A 394 10.79 0.24 -11.82
C MET A 394 12.27 -0.03 -12.12
N ALA A 395 12.73 0.24 -13.34
CA ALA A 395 14.15 0.22 -13.69
C ALA A 395 14.96 1.23 -12.87
N ALA A 396 14.43 2.43 -12.61
CA ALA A 396 15.06 3.41 -11.73
C ALA A 396 15.15 2.94 -10.25
N LEU A 397 14.17 2.18 -9.76
CA LEU A 397 14.22 1.57 -8.42
C LEU A 397 15.28 0.46 -8.35
N ALA A 398 15.30 -0.42 -9.35
CA ALA A 398 16.27 -1.51 -9.43
C ALA A 398 17.72 -0.99 -9.60
N LYS A 399 17.92 0.09 -10.36
CA LYS A 399 19.18 0.85 -10.39
C LYS A 399 19.57 1.32 -8.99
N LEU A 400 18.67 2.00 -8.27
CA LEU A 400 18.95 2.52 -6.92
C LEU A 400 19.40 1.40 -5.98
N ILE A 401 18.68 0.28 -5.95
CA ILE A 401 18.99 -0.86 -5.07
C ILE A 401 20.27 -1.60 -5.52
N THR A 402 20.48 -1.81 -6.82
CA THR A 402 21.68 -2.50 -7.34
C THR A 402 22.95 -1.66 -7.16
N VAL A 403 22.87 -0.34 -7.33
CA VAL A 403 24.05 0.56 -7.20
C VAL A 403 24.42 0.83 -5.75
N ASN A 404 23.44 0.92 -4.84
CA ASN A 404 23.67 1.26 -3.44
C ASN A 404 23.74 0.05 -2.49
N THR A 405 23.42 -1.15 -2.99
CA THR A 405 23.50 -2.44 -2.27
C THR A 405 23.03 -2.37 -0.81
N PRO A 406 21.79 -1.93 -0.54
CA PRO A 406 21.29 -1.71 0.82
C PRO A 406 21.31 -3.03 1.62
N ASP A 407 21.50 -2.94 2.93
CA ASP A 407 21.43 -4.11 3.82
C ASP A 407 20.04 -4.76 3.81
N LEU A 408 18.98 -3.95 3.81
CA LEU A 408 17.60 -4.41 3.84
C LEU A 408 16.71 -3.66 2.84
N VAL A 409 16.03 -4.40 1.96
CA VAL A 409 14.97 -3.86 1.09
C VAL A 409 13.61 -4.13 1.73
N LEU A 410 12.94 -3.08 2.20
CA LEU A 410 11.60 -3.16 2.78
C LEU A 410 10.53 -2.72 1.77
N PHE A 411 9.61 -3.64 1.46
CA PHE A 411 8.40 -3.30 0.72
C PHE A 411 7.32 -2.81 1.69
N VAL A 412 6.79 -1.62 1.45
CA VAL A 412 5.70 -1.03 2.22
C VAL A 412 4.40 -1.27 1.45
N GLY A 413 3.49 -2.05 2.04
CA GLY A 413 2.16 -2.33 1.51
C GLY A 413 1.08 -2.02 2.55
N GLU A 414 -0.13 -1.69 2.12
CA GLU A 414 -1.24 -1.37 3.03
C GLU A 414 -2.16 -2.57 3.25
N ALA A 415 -2.68 -2.75 4.46
CA ALA A 415 -3.55 -3.86 4.81
C ALA A 415 -4.90 -3.85 4.07
N LEU A 416 -5.31 -2.68 3.56
CA LEU A 416 -6.50 -2.48 2.72
C LEU A 416 -6.40 -3.17 1.34
N VAL A 417 -5.21 -3.56 0.90
CA VAL A 417 -5.01 -4.12 -0.45
C VAL A 417 -5.37 -5.61 -0.51
N GLY A 418 -6.26 -5.98 -1.42
CA GLY A 418 -6.68 -7.37 -1.66
C GLY A 418 -5.79 -8.07 -2.68
N ASN A 419 -6.39 -8.61 -3.76
CA ASN A 419 -5.68 -9.37 -4.81
C ASN A 419 -4.44 -8.64 -5.37
N GLU A 420 -4.47 -7.30 -5.47
CA GLU A 420 -3.35 -6.46 -5.92
C GLU A 420 -2.08 -6.60 -5.06
N ALA A 421 -2.17 -7.10 -3.82
CA ALA A 421 -1.03 -7.43 -2.96
C ALA A 421 -0.04 -8.37 -3.66
N VAL A 422 -0.59 -9.37 -4.36
CA VAL A 422 0.15 -10.41 -5.09
C VAL A 422 0.87 -9.78 -6.29
N ASP A 423 0.13 -9.06 -7.13
CA ASP A 423 0.63 -8.47 -8.37
C ASP A 423 1.76 -7.46 -8.11
N GLN A 424 1.58 -6.59 -7.10
CA GLN A 424 2.59 -5.63 -6.68
C GLN A 424 3.89 -6.33 -6.26
N LEU A 425 3.82 -7.33 -5.39
CA LEU A 425 5.02 -8.02 -4.87
C LEU A 425 5.72 -8.90 -5.92
N VAL A 426 4.96 -9.53 -6.82
CA VAL A 426 5.54 -10.28 -7.96
C VAL A 426 6.27 -9.34 -8.92
N LYS A 427 5.63 -8.25 -9.36
CA LYS A 427 6.23 -7.31 -10.31
C LYS A 427 7.38 -6.50 -9.71
N PHE A 428 7.30 -6.12 -8.43
CA PHE A 428 8.44 -5.49 -7.73
C PHE A 428 9.65 -6.43 -7.67
N ASN A 429 9.49 -7.66 -7.18
CA ASN A 429 10.63 -8.61 -7.13
C ASN A 429 11.16 -8.96 -8.53
N ARG A 430 10.27 -9.13 -9.52
CA ARG A 430 10.68 -9.34 -10.92
C ARG A 430 11.52 -8.18 -11.45
N ALA A 431 11.07 -6.93 -11.30
CA ALA A 431 11.84 -5.78 -11.77
C ALA A 431 13.17 -5.59 -11.03
N LEU A 432 13.28 -5.99 -9.76
CA LEU A 432 14.56 -6.03 -9.04
C LEU A 432 15.50 -7.15 -9.54
N ALA A 433 14.97 -8.25 -10.07
CA ALA A 433 15.75 -9.29 -10.73
C ALA A 433 16.18 -8.88 -12.14
N ASP A 434 15.22 -8.58 -13.02
CA ASP A 434 15.38 -8.33 -14.46
C ASP A 434 16.31 -7.14 -14.78
N HIS A 435 16.45 -6.20 -13.85
CA HIS A 435 17.31 -5.01 -13.99
C HIS A 435 18.56 -5.03 -13.08
N SER A 436 18.85 -6.15 -12.42
CA SER A 436 20.12 -6.33 -11.72
C SER A 436 21.12 -7.10 -12.58
N MET A 437 22.39 -6.68 -12.54
CA MET A 437 23.49 -7.34 -13.27
C MET A 437 24.22 -8.39 -12.41
N ALA A 438 23.71 -8.69 -11.20
CA ALA A 438 24.29 -9.65 -10.27
C ALA A 438 23.74 -11.07 -10.49
N GLN A 439 24.59 -12.09 -10.34
CA GLN A 439 24.17 -13.51 -10.43
C GLN A 439 23.08 -13.87 -9.41
N THR A 440 23.10 -13.24 -8.24
CA THR A 440 22.07 -13.34 -7.20
C THR A 440 21.49 -11.93 -6.94
N PRO A 441 20.35 -11.56 -7.55
CA PRO A 441 19.80 -10.21 -7.44
C PRO A 441 19.29 -9.89 -6.03
N ARG A 442 19.38 -8.61 -5.63
CA ARG A 442 18.78 -8.12 -4.38
C ARG A 442 17.28 -7.89 -4.54
N LEU A 443 16.52 -8.90 -4.13
CA LEU A 443 15.05 -8.86 -4.01
C LEU A 443 14.60 -8.13 -2.74
N ILE A 444 13.28 -8.00 -2.55
CA ILE A 444 12.69 -7.54 -1.27
C ILE A 444 13.09 -8.52 -0.15
N ASP A 445 13.50 -8.01 1.01
CA ASP A 445 13.93 -8.82 2.16
C ASP A 445 12.86 -8.96 3.25
N GLY A 446 11.96 -7.98 3.36
CA GLY A 446 10.89 -7.93 4.34
C GLY A 446 9.78 -6.95 3.96
N ILE A 447 8.65 -7.05 4.66
CA ILE A 447 7.44 -6.26 4.43
C ILE A 447 7.17 -5.34 5.61
N VAL A 448 6.68 -4.13 5.35
CA VAL A 448 6.04 -3.24 6.34
C VAL A 448 4.56 -3.13 5.97
N LEU A 449 3.67 -3.66 6.82
CA LEU A 449 2.23 -3.70 6.57
C LEU A 449 1.55 -2.51 7.26
N THR A 450 1.05 -1.55 6.51
CA THR A 450 0.54 -0.26 7.01
C THR A 450 -0.99 -0.19 7.01
N LYS A 451 -1.56 0.82 7.69
CA LYS A 451 -3.01 1.05 7.77
C LYS A 451 -3.77 -0.13 8.38
N PHE A 452 -3.12 -0.90 9.26
CA PHE A 452 -3.74 -2.07 9.90
C PHE A 452 -4.91 -1.66 10.82
N ASP A 453 -4.86 -0.42 11.32
CA ASP A 453 -5.92 0.34 11.99
C ASP A 453 -7.20 0.57 11.16
N THR A 454 -7.25 0.17 9.87
CA THR A 454 -8.36 0.47 8.96
C THR A 454 -9.07 -0.75 8.37
N ILE A 455 -8.74 -1.97 8.83
CA ILE A 455 -9.24 -3.23 8.26
C ILE A 455 -10.05 -4.11 9.22
N ASP A 456 -10.15 -3.73 10.51
CA ASP A 456 -10.77 -4.52 11.58
C ASP A 456 -10.22 -5.96 11.64
N ASP A 457 -10.98 -6.94 11.16
CA ASP A 457 -10.65 -8.37 11.13
C ASP A 457 -10.19 -8.90 9.76
N LYS A 458 -10.14 -8.05 8.72
CA LYS A 458 -9.84 -8.40 7.32
C LYS A 458 -8.34 -8.48 7.05
N VAL A 459 -7.65 -9.23 7.90
CA VAL A 459 -6.19 -9.31 7.99
C VAL A 459 -5.52 -10.12 6.87
N GLY A 460 -6.30 -10.64 5.91
CA GLY A 460 -5.85 -11.55 4.86
C GLY A 460 -4.81 -11.00 3.88
N ALA A 461 -4.64 -9.68 3.82
CA ALA A 461 -3.53 -9.03 3.10
C ALA A 461 -2.17 -9.53 3.62
N ALA A 462 -2.04 -9.75 4.93
CA ALA A 462 -0.81 -10.27 5.54
C ALA A 462 -0.43 -11.67 5.03
N ILE A 463 -1.43 -12.57 4.92
CA ILE A 463 -1.26 -13.91 4.34
C ILE A 463 -0.82 -13.80 2.88
N SER A 464 -1.52 -12.96 2.10
CA SER A 464 -1.31 -12.82 0.66
C SER A 464 0.10 -12.31 0.33
N MET A 465 0.63 -11.37 1.11
CA MET A 465 1.99 -10.83 0.93
C MET A 465 3.10 -11.81 1.37
N THR A 466 2.92 -12.51 2.50
CA THR A 466 3.93 -13.44 3.02
C THR A 466 4.01 -14.73 2.20
N TYR A 467 2.87 -15.28 1.77
CA TYR A 467 2.80 -16.49 0.92
C TYR A 467 3.62 -16.34 -0.37
N ILE A 468 3.38 -15.26 -1.10
CA ILE A 468 4.01 -15.00 -2.41
C ILE A 468 5.51 -14.69 -2.30
N THR A 469 5.94 -14.02 -1.23
CA THR A 469 7.33 -13.56 -1.10
C THR A 469 8.22 -14.51 -0.31
N SER A 470 7.62 -15.34 0.57
CA SER A 470 8.33 -16.04 1.65
C SER A 470 9.21 -15.12 2.51
N LYS A 471 8.84 -13.82 2.63
CA LYS A 471 9.53 -12.82 3.46
C LYS A 471 8.68 -12.40 4.66
N PRO A 472 9.29 -12.11 5.82
CA PRO A 472 8.57 -11.72 7.02
C PRO A 472 7.94 -10.33 6.87
N ILE A 473 6.80 -10.12 7.51
CA ILE A 473 6.35 -8.78 7.89
C ILE A 473 7.20 -8.37 9.09
N VAL A 474 8.08 -7.38 8.90
CA VAL A 474 9.04 -6.91 9.89
C VAL A 474 8.35 -5.97 10.88
N PHE A 475 7.47 -5.09 10.36
CA PHE A 475 6.69 -4.15 11.17
C PHE A 475 5.26 -4.02 10.66
N VAL A 476 4.34 -3.73 11.58
CA VAL A 476 2.94 -3.39 11.31
C VAL A 476 2.66 -1.96 11.75
N GLY A 477 2.12 -1.13 10.87
CA GLY A 477 1.74 0.25 11.16
C GLY A 477 0.26 0.37 11.48
N THR A 478 -0.06 0.76 12.72
CA THR A 478 -1.41 0.74 13.32
C THR A 478 -1.92 2.16 13.63
N GLY A 479 -1.75 3.10 12.68
CA GLY A 479 -2.07 4.51 12.86
C GLY A 479 -1.05 5.45 12.20
N GLN A 480 -0.98 6.70 12.66
CA GLN A 480 -0.24 7.81 12.04
C GLN A 480 0.87 8.43 12.92
N THR A 481 0.87 8.19 14.23
CA THR A 481 1.88 8.67 15.18
C THR A 481 3.16 7.82 15.13
N TYR A 482 4.22 8.27 15.79
CA TYR A 482 5.47 7.49 15.88
C TYR A 482 5.33 6.22 16.74
N CYS A 483 4.39 6.20 17.67
CA CYS A 483 4.11 5.06 18.55
C CYS A 483 3.26 3.97 17.88
N ASP A 484 2.67 4.26 16.72
CA ASP A 484 1.76 3.36 15.98
C ASP A 484 2.54 2.33 15.13
N LEU A 485 3.51 1.65 15.74
CA LEU A 485 4.38 0.64 15.13
C LEU A 485 4.43 -0.61 16.02
N ARG A 486 4.23 -1.79 15.43
CA ARG A 486 4.07 -3.08 16.13
C ARG A 486 4.87 -4.20 15.47
N SER A 487 5.20 -5.25 16.22
CA SER A 487 5.65 -6.54 15.69
C SER A 487 4.46 -7.44 15.31
N LEU A 488 4.62 -8.29 14.28
CA LEU A 488 3.54 -9.17 13.81
C LEU A 488 3.41 -10.43 14.69
N ASN A 489 2.41 -10.44 15.58
CA ASN A 489 1.99 -11.66 16.25
C ASN A 489 1.19 -12.56 15.29
N ALA A 490 1.90 -13.42 14.55
CA ALA A 490 1.32 -14.36 13.60
C ALA A 490 0.18 -15.23 14.17
N LYS A 491 0.22 -15.58 15.48
CA LYS A 491 -0.85 -16.37 16.11
C LYS A 491 -2.12 -15.55 16.31
N ALA A 492 -2.00 -14.29 16.75
CA ALA A 492 -3.14 -13.38 16.90
C ALA A 492 -3.80 -13.09 15.53
N VAL A 493 -2.99 -12.83 14.50
CA VAL A 493 -3.48 -12.58 13.13
C VAL A 493 -4.25 -13.79 12.59
N VAL A 494 -3.74 -15.02 12.73
CA VAL A 494 -4.49 -16.21 12.29
C VAL A 494 -5.72 -16.46 13.16
N ALA A 495 -5.68 -16.19 14.47
CA ALA A 495 -6.85 -16.31 15.34
C ALA A 495 -8.00 -15.36 14.90
N ALA A 496 -7.69 -14.10 14.58
CA ALA A 496 -8.67 -13.13 14.07
C ALA A 496 -9.19 -13.50 12.67
N LEU A 497 -8.30 -13.97 11.78
CA LEU A 497 -8.66 -14.50 10.46
C LEU A 497 -9.62 -15.69 10.55
N MET A 498 -9.40 -16.59 11.52
CA MET A 498 -10.18 -17.80 11.73
C MET A 498 -11.37 -17.62 12.70
N LYS A 499 -11.61 -16.40 13.22
CA LYS A 499 -12.86 -16.00 13.90
C LYS A 499 -13.93 -15.82 12.82
N ALA A 500 -15.06 -16.52 12.98
CA ALA A 500 -16.23 -16.39 12.12
C ALA A 500 -17.03 -15.16 12.53
#